data_AF-A0A6P0YZ00-F1
#
_entry.id   AF-A0A6P0YZ00-F1
#
_cell.length_a   1.000
_cell.length_b   1.000
_cell.length_c   1.000
_cell.angle_alpha   90.00
_cell.angle_beta   90.00
_cell.angle_gamma   90.00
#
_symmetry.space_group_name_H-M   'P 1'
#
loop_
_entity.id
_entity.type
_entity.pdbx_description
1 polymer ?
#
loop_
_entity_poly.entity_id
_entity_poly.type
_entity_poly.pdbx_seq_one_letter_code
_entity_poly.pdbx_strand_id
1 'polypeptide(L)'
;MSSLQKQTERAFVRRRRKNRHNLWFERIIAILALLNLLLVLFDVSYIPLRDFWLHRKVQVFSFKIGPLEYEGFPLSFAWLIPDITELYDPFKGIVEYRDTKQYLEKVDKLENELNDPDVRSQEIEIILADLRRRSIEMIDTNPFQVANKTGTLEKIKNEMLDHLPNPDDSSKQAFDNFWTQAATLWAEDRIEVITTPLAHPILPLVADTDLARIGDPTA
;
A
#
# COMPACT_ATOMS: atom_id res chain seq x y z
N MET A 1 28.60 -53.64 51.26
CA MET A 1 28.42 -52.59 50.22
C MET A 1 29.21 -51.36 50.63
N SER A 2 30.20 -50.97 49.82
CA SER A 2 31.30 -50.08 50.18
C SER A 2 30.88 -48.62 50.33
N SER A 3 31.45 -47.92 51.32
CA SER A 3 31.26 -46.49 51.61
C SER A 3 31.61 -45.58 50.42
N LEU A 4 32.44 -46.06 49.49
CA LEU A 4 32.77 -45.37 48.24
C LEU A 4 31.59 -45.30 47.26
N GLN A 5 30.72 -46.31 47.25
CA GLN A 5 29.57 -46.39 46.34
C GLN A 5 28.46 -45.41 46.76
N LYS A 6 28.32 -45.16 48.07
CA LYS A 6 27.42 -44.11 48.61
C LYS A 6 27.94 -42.69 48.36
N GLN A 7 29.26 -42.51 48.22
CA GLN A 7 29.84 -41.20 47.90
C GLN A 7 29.72 -40.88 46.40
N THR A 8 29.87 -41.86 45.52
CA THR A 8 29.71 -41.65 44.07
C THR A 8 28.26 -41.39 43.67
N GLU A 9 27.28 -42.08 44.27
CA GLU A 9 25.85 -41.75 44.07
C GLU A 9 25.50 -40.34 44.56
N ARG A 10 26.03 -39.92 45.72
CA ARG A 10 25.77 -38.57 46.27
C ARG A 10 26.46 -37.47 45.47
N ALA A 11 27.60 -37.74 44.85
CA ALA A 11 28.28 -36.80 43.95
C ALA A 11 27.54 -36.63 42.62
N PHE A 12 26.93 -37.70 42.08
CA PHE A 12 26.18 -37.65 40.83
C PHE A 12 24.83 -36.94 40.96
N VAL A 13 24.20 -36.99 42.14
CA VAL A 13 22.91 -36.32 42.40
C VAL A 13 23.08 -34.80 42.66
N ARG A 14 24.30 -34.31 42.89
CA ARG A 14 24.54 -32.93 43.33
C ARG A 14 25.00 -31.98 42.23
N ARG A 15 24.36 -31.98 41.05
CA ARG A 15 24.57 -30.90 40.07
C ARG A 15 23.35 -30.63 39.18
N ARG A 16 22.29 -30.06 39.77
CA ARG A 16 21.32 -29.20 39.06
C ARG A 16 20.41 -28.44 40.04
N ARG A 17 21.01 -27.64 40.93
CA ARG A 17 20.26 -26.52 41.50
C ARG A 17 20.31 -25.40 40.46
N LYS A 18 19.32 -25.36 39.56
CA LYS A 18 19.10 -24.21 38.70
C LYS A 18 18.72 -23.05 39.63
N ASN A 19 19.63 -22.09 39.78
CA ASN A 19 19.46 -20.93 40.65
C ASN A 19 18.17 -20.20 40.26
N ARG A 20 17.16 -20.20 41.14
CA ARG A 20 15.85 -19.59 40.86
C ARG A 20 15.94 -18.08 40.59
N HIS A 21 16.95 -17.40 41.11
CA HIS A 21 17.20 -15.98 40.83
C HIS A 21 17.64 -15.70 39.39
N ASN A 22 18.26 -16.66 38.70
CA ASN A 22 18.61 -16.52 37.29
C ASN A 22 17.40 -16.73 36.37
N LEU A 23 16.35 -17.42 36.83
CA LEU A 23 15.20 -17.75 36.00
C LEU A 23 14.33 -16.53 35.65
N TRP A 24 14.18 -15.56 36.57
CA TRP A 24 13.43 -14.35 36.28
C TRP A 24 14.19 -13.42 35.33
N PHE A 25 15.53 -13.34 35.48
CA PHE A 25 16.39 -12.66 34.52
C PHE A 25 16.38 -13.35 33.14
N GLU A 26 16.49 -14.69 33.10
CA GLU A 26 16.33 -15.49 31.88
C GLU A 26 14.98 -15.18 31.20
N ARG A 27 13.89 -15.03 31.96
CA ARG A 27 12.57 -14.67 31.43
C ARG A 27 12.53 -13.25 30.88
N ILE A 28 13.11 -12.27 31.56
CA ILE A 28 13.18 -10.89 31.07
C ILE A 28 14.00 -10.83 29.77
N ILE A 29 15.18 -11.46 29.76
CA ILE A 29 16.03 -11.51 28.57
C ILE A 29 15.30 -12.23 27.43
N ALA A 30 14.58 -13.31 27.72
CA ALA A 30 13.76 -14.00 26.72
C ALA A 30 12.61 -13.13 26.20
N ILE A 31 11.94 -12.35 27.06
CA ILE A 31 10.88 -11.41 26.64
C ILE A 31 11.47 -10.31 25.77
N LEU A 32 12.59 -9.71 26.17
CA LEU A 32 13.28 -8.67 25.39
C LEU A 32 13.74 -9.23 24.03
N ALA A 33 14.31 -10.43 24.01
CA ALA A 33 14.71 -11.10 22.79
C ALA A 33 13.50 -11.41 21.88
N LEU A 34 12.39 -11.83 22.46
CA LEU A 34 11.15 -12.09 21.72
C LEU A 34 10.56 -10.80 21.14
N LEU A 35 10.50 -9.72 21.92
CA LEU A 35 10.05 -8.41 21.44
C LEU A 35 10.94 -7.90 20.31
N ASN A 36 12.27 -8.04 20.45
CA ASN A 36 13.21 -7.68 19.41
C ASN A 36 13.00 -8.52 18.15
N LEU A 37 12.80 -9.83 18.28
CA LEU A 37 12.51 -10.71 17.16
C LEU A 37 11.19 -10.31 16.46
N LEU A 38 10.14 -10.04 17.23
CA LEU A 38 8.86 -9.58 16.67
C LEU A 38 9.01 -8.25 15.93
N LEU A 39 9.81 -7.32 16.46
CA LEU A 39 10.08 -6.05 15.82
C LEU A 39 10.84 -6.22 14.49
N VAL A 40 11.84 -7.12 14.46
CA VAL A 40 12.58 -7.43 13.22
C VAL A 40 11.67 -8.13 12.21
N LEU A 41 10.85 -9.09 12.64
CA LEU A 41 9.88 -9.74 11.77
C LEU A 41 8.87 -8.74 11.22
N PHE A 42 8.35 -7.87 12.08
CA PHE A 42 7.47 -6.78 11.68
C PHE A 42 8.15 -5.88 10.63
N ASP A 43 9.37 -5.40 10.91
CA ASP A 43 10.13 -4.51 10.03
C ASP A 43 10.37 -5.10 8.63
N VAL A 44 10.71 -6.40 8.56
CA VAL A 44 10.90 -7.14 7.30
C VAL A 44 9.56 -7.40 6.60
N SER A 45 8.52 -7.73 7.36
CA SER A 45 7.20 -8.05 6.82
C SER A 45 6.39 -6.82 6.43
N TYR A 46 6.75 -5.63 6.89
CA TYR A 46 5.95 -4.42 6.71
C TYR A 46 5.76 -4.06 5.24
N ILE A 47 6.85 -3.98 4.46
CA ILE A 47 6.77 -3.59 3.04
C ILE A 47 6.03 -4.66 2.22
N PRO A 48 6.35 -5.97 2.31
CA PRO A 48 5.63 -7.00 1.57
C PRO A 48 4.15 -7.12 1.93
N LEU A 49 3.78 -6.88 3.20
CA LEU A 49 2.39 -6.92 3.67
C LEU A 49 1.77 -5.52 3.78
N ARG A 50 2.34 -4.50 3.15
CA ARG A 50 1.86 -3.11 3.30
C ARG A 50 0.40 -2.95 2.91
N ASP A 51 -0.02 -3.61 1.84
CA ASP A 51 -1.42 -3.58 1.38
C ASP A 51 -2.38 -4.15 2.43
N PHE A 52 -1.94 -5.14 3.20
CA PHE A 52 -2.68 -5.64 4.35
C PHE A 52 -2.74 -4.59 5.48
N TRP A 53 -1.65 -3.90 5.78
CA TRP A 53 -1.65 -2.85 6.82
C TRP A 53 -2.55 -1.67 6.47
N LEU A 54 -2.61 -1.29 5.19
CA LEU A 54 -3.51 -0.25 4.66
C LEU A 54 -4.99 -0.66 4.75
N HIS A 55 -5.35 -1.80 4.17
CA HIS A 55 -6.76 -2.17 4.02
C HIS A 55 -7.31 -2.96 5.22
N ARG A 56 -6.41 -3.61 5.99
CA ARG A 56 -6.71 -4.52 7.11
C ARG A 56 -7.74 -5.59 6.77
N LYS A 57 -7.78 -5.99 5.49
CA LYS A 57 -8.70 -6.99 4.94
C LYS A 57 -7.89 -8.14 4.34
N VAL A 58 -8.35 -9.37 4.55
CA VAL A 58 -7.78 -10.57 3.96
C VAL A 58 -8.92 -11.42 3.40
N GLN A 59 -8.79 -11.82 2.15
CA GLN A 59 -9.66 -12.86 1.58
C GLN A 59 -9.04 -14.22 1.91
N VAL A 60 -9.74 -15.02 2.70
CA VAL A 60 -9.30 -16.38 3.05
C VAL A 60 -10.13 -17.41 2.29
N PHE A 61 -9.54 -18.55 1.97
CA PHE A 61 -10.20 -19.66 1.27
C PHE A 61 -10.70 -19.33 -0.14
N SER A 62 -10.07 -18.40 -0.86
CA SER A 62 -10.33 -18.21 -2.30
C SER A 62 -9.79 -19.42 -3.09
N PHE A 63 -10.61 -20.01 -3.95
CA PHE A 63 -10.17 -21.08 -4.86
C PHE A 63 -10.87 -20.98 -6.21
N LYS A 64 -10.13 -21.33 -7.28
CA LYS A 64 -10.66 -21.45 -8.64
C LYS A 64 -10.42 -22.86 -9.14
N ILE A 65 -11.49 -23.63 -9.37
CA ILE A 65 -11.43 -25.00 -9.86
C ILE A 65 -12.35 -25.13 -11.07
N GLY A 66 -11.77 -25.02 -12.27
CA GLY A 66 -12.52 -25.04 -13.52
C GLY A 66 -13.52 -23.87 -13.60
N PRO A 67 -14.82 -24.10 -13.83
CA PRO A 67 -15.83 -23.04 -13.88
C PRO A 67 -16.31 -22.57 -12.50
N LEU A 68 -15.83 -23.19 -11.41
CA LEU A 68 -16.20 -22.81 -10.05
C LEU A 68 -15.18 -21.81 -9.52
N GLU A 69 -15.61 -20.56 -9.42
CA GLU A 69 -14.85 -19.49 -8.76
C GLU A 69 -15.51 -19.17 -7.42
N TYR A 70 -14.74 -19.27 -6.35
CA TYR A 70 -15.14 -18.79 -5.03
C TYR A 70 -14.17 -17.71 -4.59
N GLU A 71 -14.70 -16.50 -4.39
CA GLU A 71 -13.91 -15.30 -4.01
C GLU A 71 -13.40 -15.35 -2.56
N GLY A 72 -13.73 -16.40 -1.81
CA GLY A 72 -13.30 -16.56 -0.42
C GLY A 72 -14.20 -15.83 0.56
N PHE A 73 -13.76 -15.82 1.82
CA PHE A 73 -14.41 -15.10 2.91
C PHE A 73 -13.59 -13.85 3.27
N PRO A 74 -14.19 -12.64 3.23
CA PRO A 74 -13.48 -11.42 3.60
C PRO A 74 -13.41 -11.29 5.12
N LEU A 75 -12.20 -11.36 5.67
CA LEU A 75 -11.91 -11.06 7.07
C LEU A 75 -11.39 -9.63 7.20
N SER A 76 -12.00 -8.85 8.09
CA SER A 76 -11.52 -7.52 8.46
C SER A 76 -10.90 -7.52 9.86
N PHE A 77 -9.70 -6.98 9.97
CA PHE A 77 -8.93 -6.83 11.20
C PHE A 77 -8.91 -5.38 11.71
N ALA A 78 -9.68 -4.49 11.09
CA ALA A 78 -9.72 -3.07 11.45
C ALA A 78 -10.11 -2.82 12.92
N TRP A 79 -10.82 -3.75 13.55
CA TRP A 79 -11.19 -3.66 14.97
C TRP A 79 -10.05 -4.02 15.92
N LEU A 80 -9.06 -4.79 15.46
CA LEU A 80 -7.97 -5.34 16.28
C LEU A 80 -6.65 -4.63 16.04
N ILE A 81 -6.42 -4.20 14.79
CA ILE A 81 -5.15 -3.64 14.35
C ILE A 81 -5.40 -2.17 13.98
N PRO A 82 -4.80 -1.20 14.69
CA PRO A 82 -4.92 0.21 14.32
C PRO A 82 -4.21 0.48 12.99
N ASP A 83 -4.56 1.59 12.35
CA ASP A 83 -3.80 2.06 11.19
C ASP A 83 -2.44 2.58 11.65
N ILE A 84 -1.40 1.82 11.34
CA ILE A 84 -0.02 2.17 11.67
C ILE A 84 0.72 2.77 10.47
N THR A 85 0.08 2.82 9.30
CA THR A 85 0.74 3.17 8.04
C THR A 85 1.19 4.62 8.04
N GLU A 86 0.35 5.54 8.50
CA GLU A 86 0.69 6.97 8.64
C GLU A 86 1.93 7.21 9.54
N LEU A 87 2.13 6.37 10.55
CA LEU A 87 3.26 6.50 11.48
C LEU A 87 4.54 5.85 10.93
N TYR A 88 4.40 4.70 10.27
CA TYR A 88 5.54 3.84 9.92
C TYR A 88 6.01 3.99 8.48
N ASP A 89 5.12 4.40 7.56
CA ASP A 89 5.49 4.72 6.18
C ASP A 89 6.61 5.77 6.10
N PRO A 90 6.56 6.91 6.83
CA PRO A 90 7.65 7.88 6.80
C PRO A 90 8.99 7.30 7.30
N PHE A 91 8.95 6.41 8.30
CA PHE A 91 10.15 5.72 8.81
C PHE A 91 10.76 4.76 7.78
N LYS A 92 9.91 4.18 6.92
CA LYS A 92 10.31 3.32 5.80
C LYS A 92 10.62 4.10 4.52
N GLY A 93 10.65 5.43 4.56
CA GLY A 93 10.85 6.27 3.38
C GLY A 93 9.67 6.23 2.41
N ILE A 94 8.50 5.77 2.87
CA ILE A 94 7.28 5.70 2.10
C ILE A 94 6.55 7.01 2.22
N VAL A 95 6.74 7.84 1.20
CA VAL A 95 6.11 9.15 1.09
C VAL A 95 5.34 9.26 -0.21
N GLU A 96 4.25 10.01 -0.16
CA GLU A 96 3.53 10.42 -1.37
C GLU A 96 4.45 11.29 -2.22
N TYR A 97 4.50 11.01 -3.53
CA TYR A 97 5.25 11.87 -4.44
C TYR A 97 4.51 13.21 -4.59
N ARG A 98 5.27 14.31 -4.52
CA ARG A 98 4.69 15.67 -4.49
C ARG A 98 3.72 15.93 -5.63
N ASP A 99 4.09 15.54 -6.86
CA ASP A 99 3.29 15.89 -8.04
C ASP A 99 2.02 15.04 -8.13
N THR A 100 2.07 13.76 -7.74
CA THR A 100 0.89 12.88 -7.68
C THR A 100 -0.05 13.31 -6.56
N LYS A 101 0.48 13.73 -5.40
CA LYS A 101 -0.32 14.29 -4.32
C LYS A 101 -1.06 15.54 -4.76
N GLN A 102 -0.34 16.51 -5.35
CA GLN A 102 -0.96 17.74 -5.84
C GLN A 102 -2.01 17.48 -6.93
N TYR A 103 -1.80 16.44 -7.76
CA TYR A 103 -2.79 16.02 -8.73
C TYR A 103 -4.08 15.54 -8.05
N LEU A 104 -3.96 14.64 -7.08
CA LEU A 104 -5.11 14.11 -6.32
C LEU A 104 -5.85 15.22 -5.56
N GLU A 105 -5.12 16.11 -4.87
CA GLU A 105 -5.72 17.27 -4.19
C GLU A 105 -6.54 18.16 -5.16
N LYS A 106 -6.15 18.25 -6.43
CA LYS A 106 -6.91 18.98 -7.46
C LYS A 106 -8.15 18.24 -7.92
N VAL A 107 -8.09 16.91 -8.01
CA VAL A 107 -9.25 16.06 -8.30
C VAL A 107 -10.27 16.18 -7.16
N ASP A 108 -9.81 16.08 -5.91
CA ASP A 108 -10.66 16.26 -4.72
C ASP A 108 -11.26 17.66 -4.67
N LYS A 109 -10.49 18.70 -5.03
CA LYS A 109 -11.04 20.05 -5.15
C LYS A 109 -12.14 20.11 -6.21
N LEU A 110 -11.89 19.56 -7.40
CA LEU A 110 -12.90 19.53 -8.47
C LEU A 110 -14.20 18.86 -8.01
N GLU A 111 -14.09 17.71 -7.33
CA GLU A 111 -15.23 16.98 -6.77
C GLU A 111 -16.06 17.86 -5.83
N ASN A 112 -15.40 18.49 -4.86
CA ASN A 112 -16.08 19.34 -3.89
C ASN A 112 -16.79 20.53 -4.56
N GLU A 113 -16.15 21.14 -5.56
CA GLU A 113 -16.69 22.28 -6.31
C GLU A 113 -17.85 21.88 -7.22
N LEU A 114 -17.85 20.67 -7.79
CA LEU A 114 -18.96 20.15 -8.61
C LEU A 114 -20.19 19.78 -7.77
N ASN A 115 -19.98 19.44 -6.50
CA ASN A 115 -21.05 19.11 -5.56
C ASN A 115 -21.69 20.36 -4.91
N ASP A 116 -21.10 21.54 -5.07
CA ASP A 116 -21.61 22.80 -4.52
C ASP A 116 -22.43 23.57 -5.59
N PRO A 117 -23.74 23.79 -5.37
CA PRO A 117 -24.62 24.44 -6.33
C PRO A 117 -24.34 25.94 -6.57
N ASP A 118 -23.58 26.60 -5.70
CA ASP A 118 -23.25 28.03 -5.82
C ASP A 118 -21.97 28.30 -6.63
N VAL A 119 -21.24 27.25 -7.01
CA VAL A 119 -19.93 27.38 -7.68
C VAL A 119 -20.07 27.78 -9.15
N ARG A 120 -19.20 28.70 -9.56
CA ARG A 120 -19.20 29.28 -10.92
C ARG A 120 -18.45 28.39 -11.90
N SER A 121 -19.00 28.26 -13.12
CA SER A 121 -18.37 27.53 -14.24
C SER A 121 -16.93 27.95 -14.52
N GLN A 122 -16.57 29.22 -14.28
CA GLN A 122 -15.21 29.70 -14.48
C GLN A 122 -14.17 29.11 -13.51
N GLU A 123 -14.54 28.83 -12.25
CA GLU A 123 -13.60 28.22 -11.29
C GLU A 123 -13.36 26.75 -11.61
N ILE A 124 -14.43 26.04 -11.99
CA ILE A 124 -14.37 24.65 -12.46
C ILE A 124 -13.46 24.53 -13.69
N GLU A 125 -13.63 25.41 -14.69
CA GLU A 125 -12.78 25.41 -15.88
C GLU A 125 -11.30 25.66 -15.59
N ILE A 126 -10.98 26.49 -14.59
CA ILE A 126 -9.59 26.69 -14.15
C ILE A 126 -9.01 25.41 -13.58
N ILE A 127 -9.77 24.67 -12.76
CA ILE A 127 -9.34 23.39 -12.18
C ILE A 127 -9.16 22.34 -13.28
N LEU A 128 -10.11 22.23 -14.22
CA LEU A 128 -10.04 21.30 -15.34
C LEU A 128 -8.86 21.60 -16.27
N ALA A 129 -8.55 22.87 -16.53
CA ALA A 129 -7.36 23.26 -17.29
C ALA A 129 -6.07 22.86 -16.56
N ASP A 130 -6.01 23.00 -15.24
CA ASP A 130 -4.85 22.56 -14.45
C ASP A 130 -4.70 21.03 -14.49
N LEU A 131 -5.79 20.28 -14.36
CA LEU A 131 -5.79 18.82 -14.43
C LEU A 131 -5.30 18.31 -15.79
N ARG A 132 -5.78 18.87 -16.91
CA ARG A 132 -5.28 18.53 -18.26
C ARG A 132 -3.77 18.71 -18.37
N ARG A 133 -3.28 19.88 -17.95
CA ARG A 133 -1.85 20.20 -17.97
C ARG A 133 -1.04 19.21 -17.13
N ARG A 134 -1.49 18.91 -15.91
CA ARG A 134 -0.81 17.98 -14.99
C ARG A 134 -0.85 16.54 -15.46
N SER A 135 -1.93 16.09 -16.11
CA SER A 135 -1.99 14.75 -16.71
C SER A 135 -0.93 14.59 -17.79
N ILE A 136 -0.76 15.60 -18.65
CA ILE A 136 0.28 15.60 -19.69
C ILE A 136 1.68 15.57 -19.05
N GLU A 137 1.92 16.43 -18.06
CA GLU A 137 3.18 16.51 -17.32
C GLU A 137 3.50 15.19 -16.60
N MET A 138 2.52 14.53 -15.99
CA MET A 138 2.67 13.21 -15.36
C MET A 138 3.07 12.13 -16.37
N ILE A 139 2.50 12.15 -17.58
CA ILE A 139 2.85 11.20 -18.64
C ILE A 139 4.28 11.45 -19.15
N ASP A 140 4.68 12.71 -19.27
CA ASP A 140 6.02 13.10 -19.76
C ASP A 140 7.13 12.83 -18.75
N THR A 141 6.90 13.17 -17.49
CA THR A 141 7.91 13.07 -16.43
C THR A 141 7.94 11.71 -15.75
N ASN A 142 6.85 10.95 -15.87
CA ASN A 142 6.66 9.65 -15.23
C ASN A 142 7.09 9.65 -13.75
N PRO A 143 6.35 10.33 -12.86
CA PRO A 143 6.71 10.41 -11.44
C PRO A 143 6.75 9.04 -10.75
N PHE A 144 6.14 8.01 -11.36
CA PHE A 144 6.14 6.63 -10.86
C PHE A 144 7.50 5.94 -11.01
N GLN A 145 8.39 6.43 -11.86
CA GLN A 145 9.74 5.85 -12.01
C GLN A 145 10.57 5.98 -10.74
N VAL A 146 10.37 7.06 -9.98
CA VAL A 146 11.07 7.30 -8.71
C VAL A 146 10.79 6.18 -7.70
N ALA A 147 9.62 5.53 -7.81
CA ALA A 147 9.22 4.39 -6.99
C ALA A 147 9.47 3.02 -7.63
N ASN A 148 10.15 2.93 -8.80
CA ASN A 148 10.19 1.74 -9.65
C ASN A 148 8.79 1.19 -10.02
N LYS A 149 7.78 2.07 -10.10
CA LYS A 149 6.38 1.73 -10.41
C LYS A 149 5.97 2.16 -11.82
N THR A 150 6.90 2.12 -12.78
CA THR A 150 6.66 2.51 -14.19
C THR A 150 5.44 1.81 -14.79
N GLY A 151 5.25 0.52 -14.48
CA GLY A 151 4.12 -0.28 -14.94
C GLY A 151 2.75 0.21 -14.41
N THR A 152 2.71 0.93 -13.29
CA THR A 152 1.46 1.54 -12.79
C THR A 152 0.99 2.66 -13.72
N LEU A 153 1.89 3.53 -14.18
CA LEU A 153 1.54 4.57 -15.13
C LEU A 153 1.09 3.99 -16.47
N GLU A 154 1.75 2.93 -16.95
CA GLU A 154 1.35 2.25 -18.18
C GLU A 154 -0.03 1.62 -18.06
N LYS A 155 -0.39 1.02 -16.91
CA LYS A 155 -1.76 0.55 -16.66
C LYS A 155 -2.78 1.69 -16.70
N ILE A 156 -2.50 2.79 -16.00
CA ILE A 156 -3.36 3.99 -15.99
C ILE A 156 -3.57 4.54 -17.42
N LYS A 157 -2.50 4.59 -18.21
CA LYS A 157 -2.55 5.03 -19.62
C LYS A 157 -3.42 4.11 -20.47
N ASN A 158 -3.26 2.80 -20.32
CA ASN A 158 -4.01 1.81 -21.07
C ASN A 158 -5.49 1.83 -20.68
N GLU A 159 -5.81 1.86 -19.39
CA GLU A 159 -7.19 1.97 -18.90
C GLU A 159 -7.88 3.23 -19.47
N MET A 160 -7.18 4.37 -19.48
CA MET A 160 -7.72 5.60 -20.07
C MET A 160 -7.98 5.45 -21.58
N LEU A 161 -7.10 4.78 -22.32
CA LEU A 161 -7.26 4.52 -23.75
C LEU A 161 -8.38 3.53 -24.05
N ASP A 162 -8.54 2.50 -23.22
CA ASP A 162 -9.62 1.52 -23.34
C ASP A 162 -11.00 2.19 -23.17
N HIS A 163 -11.08 3.18 -22.28
CA HIS A 163 -12.30 3.95 -22.06
C HIS A 163 -12.52 5.07 -23.09
N LEU A 164 -11.45 5.72 -23.54
CA LEU A 164 -11.49 6.85 -24.47
C LEU A 164 -10.51 6.65 -25.64
N PRO A 165 -10.81 5.69 -26.53
CA PRO A 165 -9.96 5.41 -27.68
C PRO A 165 -9.93 6.62 -28.60
N ASN A 166 -8.74 6.90 -29.14
CA ASN A 166 -8.53 7.98 -30.09
C ASN A 166 -7.69 7.49 -31.29
N PRO A 167 -7.76 8.16 -32.46
CA PRO A 167 -7.12 7.68 -33.69
C PRO A 167 -5.59 7.53 -33.59
N ASP A 168 -4.96 8.30 -32.71
CA ASP A 168 -3.51 8.36 -32.57
C ASP A 168 -2.97 7.45 -31.44
N ASP A 169 -3.86 6.69 -30.77
CA ASP A 169 -3.55 5.86 -29.59
C ASP A 169 -2.76 6.62 -28.50
N SER A 170 -3.05 7.92 -28.38
CA SER A 170 -2.30 8.85 -27.53
C SER A 170 -2.94 8.94 -26.16
N SER A 171 -2.26 8.44 -25.14
CA SER A 171 -2.74 8.57 -23.76
C SER A 171 -2.92 10.04 -23.36
N LYS A 172 -2.01 10.93 -23.80
CA LYS A 172 -2.11 12.37 -23.52
C LYS A 172 -3.41 12.97 -24.06
N GLN A 173 -3.79 12.58 -25.28
CA GLN A 173 -5.02 13.04 -25.89
C GLN A 173 -6.25 12.45 -25.18
N ALA A 174 -6.18 11.19 -24.76
CA ALA A 174 -7.24 10.57 -23.98
C ALA A 174 -7.49 11.31 -22.65
N PHE A 175 -6.43 11.66 -21.90
CA PHE A 175 -6.53 12.45 -20.68
C PHE A 175 -7.05 13.87 -20.93
N ASP A 176 -6.59 14.53 -21.99
CA ASP A 176 -7.07 15.86 -22.35
C ASP A 176 -8.58 15.86 -22.67
N ASN A 177 -9.01 14.89 -23.49
CA ASN A 177 -10.41 14.70 -23.85
C ASN A 177 -11.29 14.34 -22.64
N PHE A 178 -10.77 13.49 -21.73
CA PHE A 178 -11.45 13.10 -20.50
C PHE A 178 -11.80 14.33 -19.66
N TRP A 179 -10.79 15.12 -19.31
CA TRP A 179 -10.97 16.29 -18.46
C TRP A 179 -11.75 17.42 -19.13
N THR A 180 -11.73 17.50 -20.46
CA THR A 180 -12.57 18.45 -21.21
C THR A 180 -14.07 18.14 -21.06
N GLN A 181 -14.42 16.87 -20.90
CA GLN A 181 -15.82 16.42 -20.79
C GLN A 181 -16.26 16.14 -19.35
N ALA A 182 -15.33 16.16 -18.39
CA ALA A 182 -15.57 15.75 -17.02
C ALA A 182 -16.73 16.52 -16.36
N ALA A 183 -16.80 17.84 -16.48
CA ALA A 183 -17.91 18.61 -15.90
C ALA A 183 -19.29 18.16 -16.42
N THR A 184 -19.39 17.88 -17.73
CA THR A 184 -20.64 17.40 -18.33
C THR A 184 -21.01 16.01 -17.84
N LEU A 185 -20.03 15.09 -17.80
CA LEU A 185 -20.24 13.72 -17.36
C LEU A 185 -20.68 13.63 -15.90
N TRP A 186 -20.20 14.56 -15.08
CA TRP A 186 -20.61 14.72 -13.67
C TRP A 186 -22.02 15.28 -13.53
N ALA A 187 -22.37 16.31 -14.28
CA ALA A 187 -23.73 16.88 -14.26
C ALA A 187 -24.82 15.87 -14.69
N GLU A 188 -24.43 14.82 -15.41
CA GLU A 188 -25.31 13.75 -15.89
C GLU A 188 -25.31 12.51 -14.99
N ASP A 189 -24.68 12.56 -13.80
CA ASP A 189 -24.46 11.43 -12.89
C ASP A 189 -23.84 10.20 -13.59
N ARG A 190 -23.07 10.42 -14.67
CA ARG A 190 -22.45 9.34 -15.47
C ARG A 190 -21.09 8.90 -14.94
N ILE A 191 -20.49 9.68 -14.03
CA ILE A 191 -19.26 9.35 -13.32
C ILE A 191 -19.50 9.55 -11.83
N GLU A 192 -19.44 8.47 -11.06
CA GLU A 192 -19.09 8.56 -9.64
C GLU A 192 -17.56 8.64 -9.59
N VAL A 193 -16.96 9.49 -8.75
CA VAL A 193 -15.49 9.68 -8.66
C VAL A 193 -14.72 8.36 -8.64
N ILE A 194 -15.33 7.35 -8.03
CA ILE A 194 -14.89 5.95 -7.90
C ILE A 194 -14.67 5.19 -9.23
N THR A 195 -15.22 5.65 -10.36
CA THR A 195 -15.06 4.99 -11.68
C THR A 195 -14.07 5.70 -12.60
N THR A 196 -13.47 6.80 -12.14
CA THR A 196 -12.41 7.44 -12.91
C THR A 196 -11.17 6.54 -12.88
N PRO A 197 -10.46 6.30 -14.00
CA PRO A 197 -9.20 5.53 -14.05
C PRO A 197 -8.08 6.07 -13.14
N LEU A 198 -8.35 7.16 -12.43
CA LEU A 198 -7.44 7.97 -11.64
C LEU A 198 -7.81 8.00 -10.15
N ALA A 199 -9.01 7.58 -9.75
CA ALA A 199 -9.47 7.68 -8.37
C ALA A 199 -8.96 6.55 -7.46
N HIS A 200 -8.33 5.52 -8.02
CA HIS A 200 -7.80 4.39 -7.23
C HIS A 200 -6.35 3.93 -7.58
N PRO A 201 -5.70 4.20 -8.73
CA PRO A 201 -4.35 3.67 -8.96
C PRO A 201 -3.16 4.64 -8.77
N ILE A 202 -3.34 5.95 -8.53
CA ILE A 202 -2.23 6.93 -8.56
C ILE A 202 -1.54 7.15 -7.20
N LEU A 203 -1.51 6.14 -6.33
CA LEU A 203 -0.59 6.19 -5.19
C LEU A 203 0.63 5.29 -5.47
N PRO A 204 1.62 5.74 -6.27
CA PRO A 204 2.96 5.19 -6.16
C PRO A 204 3.52 5.64 -4.82
N LEU A 205 3.18 4.90 -3.77
CA LEU A 205 3.82 4.99 -2.48
C LEU A 205 5.26 4.50 -2.71
N VAL A 206 6.21 5.44 -2.69
CA VAL A 206 7.63 5.22 -2.99
C VAL A 206 8.20 4.32 -1.89
N ALA A 207 8.64 3.11 -2.17
CA ALA A 207 9.47 2.39 -1.19
C ALA A 207 10.92 2.77 -1.47
N ASP A 208 11.46 3.76 -0.75
CA ASP A 208 12.89 4.14 -0.83
C ASP A 208 13.75 3.12 -0.08
N THR A 209 13.72 1.87 -0.52
CA THR A 209 14.65 0.84 -0.08
C THR A 209 15.08 0.01 -1.28
N ASP A 210 16.39 -0.17 -1.43
CA ASP A 210 17.09 -1.01 -2.41
C ASP A 210 16.61 -2.49 -2.48
N LEU A 211 15.61 -2.87 -1.67
CA LEU A 211 15.05 -4.21 -1.54
C LEU A 211 14.00 -4.55 -2.61
N ALA A 212 13.48 -3.58 -3.36
CA ALA A 212 12.61 -3.83 -4.53
C ALA A 212 13.38 -4.40 -5.75
N ARG A 213 14.71 -4.46 -5.69
CA ARG A 213 15.58 -4.87 -6.81
C ARG A 213 15.62 -6.39 -7.08
N ILE A 214 15.04 -7.25 -6.24
CA ILE A 214 15.23 -8.72 -6.31
C ILE A 214 13.97 -9.45 -6.85
N GLY A 215 12.96 -8.73 -7.33
CA GLY A 215 11.66 -9.32 -7.67
C GLY A 215 11.27 -9.42 -9.15
N ASP A 216 12.10 -9.00 -10.10
CA ASP A 216 11.73 -9.00 -11.52
C ASP A 216 12.37 -10.18 -12.28
N PRO A 217 11.62 -11.24 -12.64
CA PRO A 217 12.09 -12.29 -13.53
C PRO A 217 12.04 -11.91 -15.02
N THR A 218 11.83 -10.63 -15.35
CA THR A 218 11.77 -10.13 -16.72
C THR A 218 12.59 -8.85 -16.88
N ALA A 219 13.91 -8.99 -16.71
CA ALA A 219 14.89 -8.27 -17.52
C ALA A 219 15.26 -9.11 -18.76
#